data_AF-A0A4V6Z233-F1
#
_entry.id   AF-A0A4V6Z233-F1
#
_cell.length_a   1.000
_cell.length_b   1.000
_cell.length_c   1.000
_cell.angle_alpha   90.00
_cell.angle_beta   90.00
_cell.angle_gamma   90.00
#
_symmetry.space_group_name_H-M   'P 1'
#
loop_
_entity.id
_entity.type
_entity.pdbx_description
1 polymer ?
#
loop_
_entity_poly.entity_id
_entity_poly.type
_entity_poly.pdbx_seq_one_letter_code
_entity_poly.pdbx_strand_id
1 'polypeptide(L)'
;MPVCHPDRLTDKNIFGQLKTLPRIHRRQNPEAWLHYAEQSGIALDNPAQGVRYDLHEMAIAAVLMGQGVAMVPRIYVENELNRGSPYGTLAAIRTTEQKILFGKTR
;
A
#
# COMPACT_ATOMS: atom_id res chain seq x y z
N MET A 1 -1.67 4.63 -3.30
CA MET A 1 -0.49 3.76 -3.51
C MET A 1 -0.41 2.75 -2.37
N PRO A 2 0.05 1.52 -2.62
CA PRO A 2 0.22 0.53 -1.56
C PRO A 2 1.47 0.80 -0.73
N VAL A 3 1.32 0.72 0.59
CA VAL A 3 2.40 0.83 1.57
C VAL A 3 2.30 -0.30 2.60
N CYS A 4 3.44 -0.83 3.03
CA CYS A 4 3.53 -1.84 4.09
C CYS A 4 4.72 -1.55 5.03
N HIS A 5 4.80 -2.29 6.15
CA HIS A 5 6.01 -2.33 6.98
C HIS A 5 7.16 -2.99 6.20
N PRO A 6 8.40 -2.47 6.27
CA PRO A 6 9.50 -2.91 5.42
C PRO A 6 9.88 -4.36 5.70
N ASP A 7 9.82 -4.79 6.97
CA ASP A 7 10.11 -6.17 7.37
C ASP A 7 9.14 -7.22 6.78
N ARG A 8 8.02 -6.78 6.20
CA ARG A 8 7.08 -7.68 5.51
C ARG A 8 7.39 -7.87 4.03
N LEU A 9 8.33 -7.11 3.49
CA LEU A 9 8.81 -7.30 2.13
C LEU A 9 10.16 -8.02 2.17
N THR A 10 10.25 -9.07 1.39
CA THR A 10 11.51 -9.71 1.03
C THR A 10 11.89 -9.32 -0.40
N ASP A 11 13.19 -9.32 -0.70
CA ASP A 11 13.72 -8.91 -2.01
C ASP A 11 13.31 -9.85 -3.17
N LYS A 12 12.72 -11.02 -2.89
CA LYS A 12 12.64 -12.11 -3.87
C LYS A 12 11.37 -12.18 -4.70
N ASN A 13 10.27 -11.50 -4.37
CA ASN A 13 9.10 -11.37 -5.26
C ASN A 13 8.05 -10.43 -4.65
N ILE A 14 8.21 -9.11 -4.80
CA ILE A 14 7.28 -8.14 -4.17
C ILE A 14 5.84 -8.35 -4.65
N PHE A 15 5.63 -8.65 -5.93
CA PHE A 15 4.29 -8.85 -6.48
C PHE A 15 3.63 -10.13 -6.00
N GLY A 16 4.38 -11.22 -5.87
CA GLY A 16 3.90 -12.47 -5.28
C GLY A 16 3.51 -12.29 -3.81
N GLN A 17 4.30 -11.53 -3.05
CA GLN A 17 3.99 -11.21 -1.66
C GLN A 17 2.72 -10.36 -1.53
N LEU A 18 2.51 -9.41 -2.45
CA LEU A 18 1.33 -8.54 -2.42
C LEU A 18 0.01 -9.33 -2.55
N LYS A 19 0.02 -10.49 -3.21
CA LYS A 19 -1.17 -11.33 -3.36
C LYS A 19 -1.68 -11.84 -2.01
N THR A 20 -0.75 -12.18 -1.12
CA THR A 20 -1.03 -12.90 0.13
C THR A 20 -1.01 -12.01 1.37
N LEU A 21 -0.38 -10.83 1.30
CA LEU A 21 -0.32 -9.91 2.43
C LEU A 21 -1.73 -9.50 2.88
N PRO A 22 -2.00 -9.45 4.21
CA PRO A 22 -3.26 -8.94 4.73
C PRO A 22 -3.50 -7.52 4.23
N ARG A 23 -4.67 -7.29 3.63
CA ARG A 23 -5.04 -5.97 3.12
C ARG A 23 -5.73 -5.15 4.20
N ILE A 24 -5.41 -3.88 4.22
CA ILE A 24 -6.09 -2.86 5.01
C ILE A 24 -6.93 -2.04 4.05
N HIS A 25 -8.23 -1.97 4.33
CA HIS A 25 -9.24 -1.38 3.48
C HIS A 25 -9.71 -0.04 4.03
N ARG A 26 -10.12 0.84 3.12
CA ARG A 26 -10.86 2.07 3.43
C ARG A 26 -12.35 1.78 3.32
N ARG A 27 -13.17 2.14 4.32
CA ARG A 27 -14.63 2.02 4.18
C ARG A 27 -15.20 2.94 3.10
N GLN A 28 -14.61 4.12 2.96
CA GLN A 28 -15.02 5.13 1.98
C GLN A 28 -14.54 4.84 0.55
N ASN A 29 -13.66 3.86 0.36
CA ASN A 29 -13.12 3.48 -0.96
C ASN A 29 -12.83 1.96 -0.97
N PRO A 30 -13.88 1.12 -0.99
CA PRO A 30 -13.75 -0.34 -1.00
C PRO A 30 -13.14 -0.87 -2.31
N GLU A 31 -13.22 -0.13 -3.41
CA GLU A 31 -12.76 -0.50 -4.75
C GLU A 31 -11.27 -0.25 -5.01
N ALA A 32 -10.57 0.48 -4.13
CA ALA A 32 -9.17 0.87 -4.32
C ALA A 32 -8.23 -0.30 -4.67
N TRP A 33 -8.42 -1.44 -3.99
CA TRP A 33 -7.61 -2.64 -4.23
C TRP A 33 -7.92 -3.32 -5.56
N LEU A 34 -9.18 -3.31 -5.99
CA LEU A 34 -9.59 -3.85 -7.28
C LEU A 34 -8.97 -3.03 -8.41
N HIS A 35 -9.12 -1.71 -8.37
CA HIS A 35 -8.52 -0.80 -9.35
C HIS A 35 -6.99 -0.96 -9.41
N TYR A 36 -6.33 -1.06 -8.25
CA TYR A 36 -4.90 -1.27 -8.22
C TYR A 36 -4.51 -2.61 -8.85
N ALA A 37 -5.22 -3.69 -8.55
CA ALA A 37 -4.98 -5.03 -9.10
C ALA A 37 -5.08 -5.02 -10.63
N GLU A 38 -6.14 -4.43 -11.17
CA GLU A 38 -6.38 -4.27 -12.61
C GLU A 38 -5.27 -3.46 -13.27
N GLN A 39 -4.96 -2.28 -12.73
CA GLN A 39 -3.91 -1.40 -13.25
C GLN A 39 -2.50 -2.01 -13.17
N SER A 40 -2.29 -2.96 -12.27
CA SER A 40 -0.98 -3.57 -12.03
C SER A 40 -0.82 -4.92 -12.71
N GLY A 41 -1.88 -5.46 -13.33
CA GLY A 41 -1.90 -6.82 -13.88
C GLY A 41 -1.71 -7.91 -12.81
N ILE A 42 -2.06 -7.63 -11.54
CA ILE A 42 -1.86 -8.56 -10.42
C ILE A 42 -3.20 -9.19 -10.05
N ALA A 43 -3.26 -10.52 -10.08
CA ALA A 43 -4.35 -11.26 -9.43
C ALA A 43 -4.11 -11.30 -7.92
N LEU A 44 -4.98 -10.66 -7.13
CA LEU A 44 -4.95 -10.69 -5.66
C LEU A 44 -5.75 -11.88 -5.14
N ASP A 45 -5.21 -12.59 -4.14
CA ASP A 45 -5.94 -13.68 -3.48
C ASP A 45 -6.88 -13.09 -2.43
N ASN A 46 -8.16 -13.46 -2.44
CA ASN A 46 -9.19 -12.97 -1.50
C ASN A 46 -9.27 -11.43 -1.37
N PRO A 47 -9.39 -10.65 -2.46
CA PRO A 47 -9.18 -9.20 -2.44
C PRO A 47 -10.01 -8.45 -1.39
N ALA A 48 -11.22 -8.92 -1.07
CA ALA A 48 -12.10 -8.30 -0.07
C ALA A 48 -11.75 -8.60 1.40
N GLN A 49 -10.85 -9.54 1.68
CA GLN A 49 -10.43 -9.92 3.03
C GLN A 49 -9.52 -8.85 3.65
N GLY A 50 -9.73 -8.55 4.93
CA GLY A 50 -8.90 -7.62 5.69
C GLY A 50 -9.68 -6.70 6.64
N VAL A 51 -8.95 -5.93 7.43
CA VAL A 51 -9.52 -4.92 8.33
C VAL A 51 -9.96 -3.68 7.55
N ARG A 52 -10.95 -2.94 8.07
CA ARG A 52 -11.51 -1.74 7.43
C ARG A 52 -11.42 -0.55 8.36
N TYR A 53 -10.81 0.54 7.91
CA TYR A 53 -10.70 1.79 8.66
C TYR A 53 -11.39 2.97 7.95
N ASP A 54 -11.84 3.93 8.76
CA ASP A 54 -12.53 5.15 8.30
C ASP A 54 -11.60 6.33 8.10
N LEU A 55 -10.40 6.34 8.70
CA LEU A 55 -9.36 7.37 8.55
C LEU A 55 -8.06 6.83 7.91
N HIS A 56 -7.32 7.68 7.19
CA HIS A 56 -6.07 7.28 6.53
C HIS A 56 -4.96 7.07 7.57
N GLU A 57 -4.96 7.90 8.60
CA GLU A 57 -4.06 7.84 9.75
C GLU A 57 -4.14 6.49 10.46
N MET A 58 -5.35 5.96 10.64
CA MET A 58 -5.56 4.63 11.22
C MET A 58 -4.99 3.51 10.33
N ALA A 59 -5.18 3.61 9.02
CA ALA A 59 -4.61 2.64 8.09
C ALA A 59 -3.07 2.71 8.07
N ILE A 60 -2.49 3.90 8.16
CA ILE A 60 -1.04 4.10 8.25
C ILE A 60 -0.49 3.56 9.57
N ALA A 61 -1.14 3.84 10.69
CA ALA A 61 -0.76 3.29 11.99
C ALA A 61 -0.78 1.75 11.98
N ALA A 62 -1.83 1.15 11.40
CA ALA A 62 -1.92 -0.30 11.22
C ALA A 62 -0.77 -0.86 10.37
N VAL A 63 -0.37 -0.16 9.32
CA VAL A 63 0.80 -0.53 8.52
C VAL A 63 2.09 -0.43 9.33
N LEU A 64 2.31 0.65 10.08
CA LEU A 64 3.48 0.83 10.94
C LEU A 64 3.57 -0.25 12.02
N MET A 65 2.44 -0.73 12.52
CA MET A 65 2.36 -1.88 13.44
C MET A 65 2.53 -3.24 12.74
N GLY A 66 2.83 -3.25 11.44
CA GLY A 66 3.04 -4.47 10.67
C GLY A 66 1.78 -5.28 10.44
N GLN A 67 0.57 -4.71 10.54
CA GLN A 67 -0.67 -5.48 10.38
C GLN A 67 -0.95 -5.91 8.94
N GLY A 68 -0.40 -5.21 7.95
CA GLY A 68 -0.60 -5.54 6.55
C GLY A 68 -0.13 -4.47 5.58
N VAL A 69 -0.77 -4.44 4.42
CA VAL A 69 -0.57 -3.44 3.36
C VAL A 69 -1.82 -2.56 3.24
N ALA A 70 -1.64 -1.24 3.15
CA ALA A 70 -2.73 -0.29 2.99
C ALA A 70 -2.60 0.52 1.70
N MET A 71 -3.73 0.89 1.11
CA MET A 71 -3.80 1.89 0.04
C MET A 71 -3.99 3.27 0.64
N VAL A 72 -2.99 4.14 0.49
CA VAL A 72 -3.00 5.50 1.03
C VAL A 72 -2.59 6.54 -0.02
N PRO A 73 -3.06 7.79 0.06
CA PRO A 73 -2.56 8.87 -0.77
C PRO A 73 -1.11 9.21 -0.41
N ARG A 74 -0.28 9.52 -1.42
CA ARG A 74 1.15 9.79 -1.24
C ARG A 74 1.42 10.89 -0.21
N ILE A 75 0.62 11.96 -0.20
CA ILE A 75 0.79 13.12 0.69
C ILE A 75 0.84 12.73 2.18
N TYR A 76 0.14 11.66 2.58
CA TYR A 76 0.12 11.21 3.98
C TYR A 76 1.36 10.40 4.39
N VAL A 77 2.16 9.94 3.43
CA VAL A 77 3.32 9.07 3.68
C VAL A 77 4.61 9.66 3.12
N GLU A 78 4.55 10.87 2.56
CA GLU A 78 5.67 11.47 1.85
C GLU A 78 6.84 11.76 2.80
N ASN A 79 6.55 12.20 4.02
CA ASN A 79 7.58 12.46 5.03
C ASN A 79 8.29 11.16 5.46
N GLU A 80 7.52 10.10 5.67
CA GLU A 80 7.98 8.79 6.10
C GLU A 80 8.82 8.13 4.99
N LEU A 81 8.38 8.25 3.74
CA LEU A 81 9.09 7.75 2.56
C LEU A 81 10.38 8.53 2.25
N ASN A 82 10.40 9.84 2.47
CA ASN A 82 11.55 10.70 2.15
C ASN A 82 12.62 10.70 3.25
N ARG A 83 12.24 10.47 4.52
CA ARG A 83 13.16 10.64 5.66
C ARG A 83 13.88 9.37 6.09
N GLY A 84 13.50 8.18 5.60
CA GLY A 84 14.01 6.92 6.17
C GLY A 84 13.81 6.92 7.69
N SER A 85 12.58 7.23 8.13
CA SER A 85 12.28 7.67 9.50
C SER A 85 12.73 6.67 10.59
N PRO A 86 13.25 7.13 11.74
CA PRO A 86 13.71 6.28 12.84
C PRO A 86 12.60 5.50 13.58
N TYR A 87 11.31 5.74 13.28
CA TYR A 87 10.17 5.06 13.91
C TYR A 87 9.44 4.05 12.98
N GLY A 88 10.10 3.61 11.90
CA GLY A 88 9.58 2.61 10.98
C GLY A 88 9.48 3.17 9.57
N THR A 89 10.30 2.65 8.67
CA THR A 89 10.34 3.10 7.27
C THR A 89 9.21 2.46 6.50
N LEU A 90 8.11 3.16 6.23
CA LEU A 90 7.09 2.65 5.30
C LEU A 90 7.74 2.24 3.97
N ALA A 91 7.43 1.05 3.48
CA ALA A 91 7.87 0.60 2.17
C ALA A 91 6.76 0.84 1.14
N ALA A 92 7.06 1.62 0.11
CA ALA A 92 6.18 1.84 -1.03
C ALA A 92 6.31 0.70 -2.04
N ILE A 93 5.19 0.05 -2.38
CA ILE A 93 5.16 -0.97 -3.43
C ILE A 93 4.87 -0.28 -4.76
N ARG A 94 5.91 -0.15 -5.61
CA ARG A 94 5.81 0.50 -6.92
C ARG A 94 5.69 -0.55 -8.02
N THR A 95 4.72 -0.40 -8.91
CA THR A 95 4.70 -1.11 -10.20
C THR A 95 5.49 -0.30 -11.23
N THR A 96 6.13 -0.99 -12.17
CA THR A 96 6.96 -0.40 -13.22
C THR A 96 6.17 0.61 -14.09
N GLU A 97 4.85 0.46 -14.17
CA GLU A 97 3.95 1.34 -14.95
C GLU A 97 3.42 2.57 -14.19
N GLN A 98 3.50 2.63 -12.86
CA GLN A 98 3.02 3.78 -12.09
C GLN A 98 3.96 5.00 -12.12
N LYS A 99 5.09 4.92 -12.84
CA LYS A 99 5.92 6.09 -13.15
C LYS A 99 5.18 7.12 -14.02
N ILE A 100 4.12 6.72 -14.73
CA ILE A 100 3.48 7.57 -15.75
C ILE A 100 2.24 8.33 -15.21
N LEU A 101 1.47 7.78 -14.25
CA LEU A 101 0.23 8.43 -13.81
C LEU A 101 0.39 9.53 -12.75
N PHE A 102 1.44 9.51 -11.93
CA PHE A 102 1.67 10.57 -10.91
C PHE A 102 2.56 11.72 -11.40
N GLY A 103 2.90 11.72 -12.71
CA GLY A 103 3.69 12.75 -13.39
C GLY A 103 2.87 13.70 -14.25
N LYS A 104 1.57 13.88 -13.99
CA LYS A 104 0.78 14.97 -14.61
C LYS A 104 0.56 16.10 -13.61
N THR A 105 1.60 16.89 -13.42
CA THR A 105 1.46 18.31 -13.09
C THR A 105 1.21 19.04 -14.40
N ARG A 106 -0.04 19.43 -14.64
CA ARG A 106 -0.40 20.72 -15.27
C ARG A 106 -1.74 21.14 -14.70
#